data_AF-A0A3A5VIF1-F1
#
_entry.id   AF-A0A3A5VIF1-F1
#
_cell.length_a   1.000
_cell.length_b   1.000
_cell.length_c   1.000
_cell.angle_alpha   90.00
_cell.angle_beta   90.00
_cell.angle_gamma   90.00
#
_symmetry.space_group_name_H-M   'P 1'
#
loop_
_entity.id
_entity.type
_entity.pdbx_description
1 polymer ?
#
loop_
_entity_poly.entity_id
_entity_poly.type
_entity_poly.pdbx_seq_one_letter_code
_entity_poly.pdbx_strand_id
1 'polypeptide(L)'
;MDAQTVFQPKIWYIVCGAFAALGAVENMINAETWAESAWGADGVNDQSIAHEMFFGVVFLAFSAMAFVSAFLLDGSTQAKFAMANAGVMVAFFVAMFIVLPAQGYELPGVTWLIPPLVLMGGLGTSGFLHKDGEAPAAEA
;
A
#
# COMPACT_ATOMS: atom_id res chain seq x y z
N MET A 1 -15.55 17.45 -12.25
CA MET A 1 -14.83 16.23 -12.65
C MET A 1 -15.73 15.06 -12.35
N ASP A 2 -15.89 14.12 -13.29
CA ASP A 2 -16.60 12.86 -13.03
C ASP A 2 -15.72 11.89 -12.21
N ALA A 3 -16.34 10.83 -11.67
CA ALA A 3 -15.64 9.85 -10.86
C ALA A 3 -14.55 9.11 -11.65
N GLN A 4 -14.74 8.83 -12.94
CA GLN A 4 -13.75 8.11 -13.75
C GLN A 4 -12.48 8.92 -13.98
N THR A 5 -12.60 10.24 -14.09
CA THR A 5 -11.47 11.18 -14.23
C THR A 5 -10.66 11.25 -12.93
N VAL A 6 -11.32 11.19 -11.77
CA VAL A 6 -10.65 11.17 -10.45
C VAL A 6 -10.03 9.80 -10.16
N PHE A 7 -10.71 8.72 -10.54
CA PHE A 7 -10.34 7.35 -10.24
C PHE A 7 -9.64 6.65 -11.42
N GLN A 8 -8.61 7.29 -11.97
CA GLN A 8 -7.75 6.69 -12.99
C GLN A 8 -6.75 5.70 -12.36
N PRO A 9 -6.69 4.43 -12.79
CA PRO A 9 -5.80 3.42 -12.20
C PRO A 9 -4.33 3.85 -12.15
N LYS A 10 -3.82 4.42 -13.26
CA LYS A 10 -2.46 4.95 -13.32
C LYS A 10 -2.16 5.99 -12.24
N ILE A 11 -3.07 6.95 -12.03
CA ILE A 11 -2.90 8.01 -11.03
C ILE A 11 -2.90 7.40 -9.63
N TRP A 12 -3.84 6.50 -9.35
CA TRP A 12 -3.92 5.84 -8.04
C TRP A 12 -2.71 4.95 -7.74
N TYR A 13 -2.16 4.25 -8.74
CA TYR A 13 -0.90 3.54 -8.58
C TYR A 13 0.27 4.47 -8.25
N ILE A 14 0.38 5.63 -8.91
CA ILE A 14 1.41 6.62 -8.60
C ILE A 14 1.26 7.14 -7.17
N VAL A 15 0.04 7.48 -6.76
CA VAL A 15 -0.24 7.97 -5.40
C VAL A 15 0.11 6.89 -4.38
N CYS A 16 -0.36 5.65 -4.57
CA CYS A 16 -0.04 4.54 -3.67
C CYS A 16 1.46 4.28 -3.59
N GLY A 17 2.16 4.29 -4.73
CA GLY A 17 3.61 4.09 -4.80
C GLY A 17 4.39 5.19 -4.08
N ALA A 18 4.01 6.45 -4.29
CA ALA A 18 4.63 7.58 -3.60
C ALA A 18 4.42 7.50 -2.08
N PHE A 19 3.21 7.20 -1.61
CA PHE A 19 2.94 7.02 -0.18
C PHE A 19 3.72 5.86 0.42
N ALA A 20 3.81 4.72 -0.28
CA ALA A 20 4.61 3.59 0.17
C ALA A 20 6.11 3.93 0.22
N ALA A 21 6.62 4.71 -0.73
CA ALA A 21 8.01 5.19 -0.72
C ALA A 21 8.29 6.10 0.48
N LEU A 22 7.39 7.03 0.77
CA LEU A 22 7.51 7.93 1.92
C LEU A 22 7.48 7.15 3.23
N GLY A 23 6.53 6.22 3.37
CA GLY A 23 6.45 5.34 4.55
C GLY A 23 7.69 4.45 4.70
N ALA A 24 8.23 3.93 3.61
CA ALA A 24 9.47 3.16 3.61
C ALA A 24 10.66 3.96 4.16
N VAL A 25 10.86 5.17 3.62
CA VAL A 25 11.96 6.06 4.02
C VAL A 25 11.81 6.48 5.48
N GLU A 26 10.59 6.84 5.89
CA GLU A 26 10.28 7.20 7.27
C GLU A 26 10.59 6.04 8.23
N ASN A 27 10.15 4.82 7.93
CA ASN A 27 10.41 3.64 8.77
C ASN A 27 11.90 3.34 8.90
N MET A 28 12.68 3.48 7.82
CA MET A 28 14.12 3.25 7.84
C MET A 28 14.88 4.32 8.63
N ILE A 29 14.51 5.60 8.48
CA ILE A 29 15.15 6.70 9.20
C ILE A 29 14.84 6.64 10.70
N ASN A 30 13.61 6.25 11.05
CA ASN A 30 13.13 6.21 12.43
C ASN A 30 13.07 4.78 12.99
N ALA A 31 13.90 3.86 12.47
CA ALA A 31 13.84 2.43 12.82
C ALA A 31 14.01 2.17 14.32
N GLU A 32 14.86 2.94 15.01
CA GLU A 32 15.03 2.84 16.46
C GLU A 32 13.77 3.25 17.23
N THR A 33 13.15 4.36 16.84
CA THR A 33 11.86 4.83 17.40
C THR A 33 10.75 3.81 17.19
N TRP A 34 10.67 3.22 15.99
CA TRP A 34 9.69 2.18 15.67
C TRP A 34 9.96 0.91 16.47
N ALA A 35 11.23 0.53 16.66
CA ALA A 35 11.60 -0.63 17.47
C ALA A 35 11.22 -0.41 18.94
N GLU A 36 11.45 0.78 19.48
CA GLU A 36 11.01 1.14 20.84
C GLU A 36 9.49 1.08 20.97
N SER A 37 8.75 1.57 19.97
CA SER A 37 7.29 1.50 19.98
C SER A 37 6.75 0.08 19.86
N ALA A 38 7.45 -0.81 19.14
CA ALA A 38 6.98 -2.17 18.88
C ALA A 38 7.41 -3.19 19.94
N TRP A 39 8.55 -2.96 20.61
CA TRP A 39 9.17 -3.92 21.53
C TRP A 39 9.43 -3.34 22.94
N GLY A 40 9.15 -2.05 23.14
CA GLY A 40 9.50 -1.31 24.35
C GLY A 40 10.98 -0.91 24.39
N ALA A 41 11.32 0.04 25.28
CA ALA A 41 12.69 0.56 25.42
C ALA A 41 13.73 -0.53 25.71
N ASP A 42 13.39 -1.52 26.53
CA ASP A 42 14.28 -2.65 26.85
C ASP A 42 14.42 -3.66 25.69
N GLY A 43 13.54 -3.58 24.69
CA GLY A 43 13.54 -4.42 23.48
C GLY A 43 14.35 -3.85 22.32
N VAL A 44 14.90 -2.64 22.46
CA VAL A 44 15.72 -1.99 21.41
C VAL A 44 17.11 -2.63 21.36
N ASN A 45 17.41 -3.28 20.25
CA ASN A 45 18.70 -3.89 19.97
C ASN A 45 18.92 -3.99 18.44
N ASP A 46 20.10 -4.45 18.04
CA ASP A 46 20.47 -4.55 16.62
C ASP A 46 19.46 -5.36 15.78
N GLN A 47 18.82 -6.39 16.35
CA GLN A 47 17.84 -7.20 15.63
C GLN A 47 16.49 -6.49 15.48
N SER A 48 15.98 -5.82 16.52
CA SER A 48 14.71 -5.10 16.42
C SER A 48 14.83 -3.90 15.49
N ILE A 49 15.96 -3.18 15.51
CA ILE A 49 16.26 -2.11 14.55
C ILE A 49 16.36 -2.67 13.13
N ALA A 50 17.07 -3.79 12.92
CA ALA A 50 17.19 -4.41 11.60
C ALA A 50 15.82 -4.89 11.07
N HIS A 51 14.92 -5.37 11.94
CA HIS A 51 13.57 -5.75 11.57
C HIS A 51 12.76 -4.55 11.08
N GLU A 52 12.83 -3.40 11.77
CA GLU A 52 12.16 -2.18 11.31
C GLU A 52 12.74 -1.63 10.01
N MET A 53 14.07 -1.66 9.86
CA MET A 53 14.68 -1.32 8.57
C MET A 53 14.19 -2.24 7.45
N PHE A 54 14.01 -3.53 7.73
CA PHE A 54 13.48 -4.50 6.78
C PHE A 54 12.02 -4.22 6.42
N PHE A 55 11.16 -3.82 7.36
CA PHE A 55 9.81 -3.36 7.01
C PHE A 55 9.82 -2.17 6.06
N GLY A 56 10.74 -1.23 6.26
CA GLY A 56 10.96 -0.14 5.32
C GLY A 56 11.31 -0.63 3.92
N VAL A 57 12.20 -1.63 3.79
CA VAL A 57 12.53 -2.26 2.50
C VAL A 57 11.32 -2.93 1.85
N VAL A 58 10.47 -3.60 2.63
CA VAL A 58 9.22 -4.21 2.12
C VAL A 58 8.27 -3.15 1.56
N PHE A 59 8.08 -2.02 2.26
CA PHE A 59 7.27 -0.91 1.74
C PHE A 59 7.88 -0.26 0.49
N LEU A 60 9.22 -0.22 0.39
CA LEU A 60 9.88 0.24 -0.83
C LEU A 60 9.62 -0.70 -2.01
N ALA A 61 9.55 -2.01 -1.76
CA ALA A 61 9.16 -2.98 -2.79
C ALA A 61 7.70 -2.76 -3.26
N PHE A 62 6.78 -2.45 -2.35
CA PHE A 62 5.40 -2.07 -2.72
C PHE A 62 5.36 -0.82 -3.59
N SER A 63 6.17 0.19 -3.25
CA SER A 63 6.33 1.40 -4.07
C SER A 63 6.80 1.08 -5.48
N ALA A 64 7.87 0.29 -5.61
CA ALA A 64 8.42 -0.10 -6.91
C ALA A 64 7.37 -0.84 -7.76
N MET A 65 6.65 -1.80 -7.17
CA MET A 65 5.60 -2.54 -7.88
C MET A 65 4.42 -1.67 -8.30
N ALA A 66 4.04 -0.68 -7.47
CA ALA A 66 3.00 0.28 -7.83
C ALA A 66 3.42 1.15 -9.02
N PHE A 67 4.65 1.66 -9.05
CA PHE A 67 5.17 2.42 -10.20
C PHE A 67 5.29 1.56 -11.46
N VAL A 68 5.79 0.33 -11.34
CA VAL A 68 5.80 -0.62 -12.46
C VAL A 68 4.39 -0.79 -13.04
N SER A 69 3.39 -0.97 -12.18
CA SER A 69 1.99 -1.10 -12.60
C SER A 69 1.43 0.18 -13.24
N ALA A 70 1.84 1.36 -12.78
CA ALA A 70 1.43 2.65 -13.34
C ALA A 70 1.98 2.90 -14.75
N PHE A 71 3.21 2.46 -15.02
CA PHE A 71 3.94 2.84 -16.23
C PHE A 71 4.06 1.73 -17.28
N LEU A 72 3.89 0.45 -16.91
CA LEU A 72 3.99 -0.67 -17.85
C LEU A 72 2.67 -1.37 -18.16
N LEU A 73 1.63 -1.16 -17.35
CA LEU A 73 0.30 -1.70 -17.63
C LEU A 73 -0.58 -0.61 -18.22
N ASP A 74 -1.49 -1.00 -19.11
CA ASP A 74 -2.45 -0.08 -19.72
C ASP A 74 -3.85 -0.70 -19.83
N GLY A 75 -4.84 0.18 -20.02
CA GLY A 75 -6.23 -0.19 -20.30
C GLY A 75 -6.87 -1.12 -19.26
N SER A 76 -7.66 -2.07 -19.74
CA SER A 76 -8.41 -3.01 -18.87
C SER A 76 -7.50 -3.94 -18.06
N THR A 77 -6.29 -4.22 -18.52
CA THR A 77 -5.29 -5.00 -17.77
C THR A 77 -4.84 -4.24 -16.53
N GLN A 78 -4.48 -2.96 -16.67
CA GLN A 78 -4.10 -2.12 -15.52
C GLN A 78 -5.25 -2.01 -14.51
N ALA A 79 -6.48 -1.85 -14.99
CA ALA A 79 -7.66 -1.74 -14.13
C ALA A 79 -7.93 -3.04 -13.33
N LYS A 80 -7.85 -4.20 -13.98
CA LYS A 80 -8.02 -5.51 -13.30
C LYS A 80 -6.90 -5.76 -12.28
N PHE A 81 -5.66 -5.39 -12.62
CA PHE A 81 -4.54 -5.43 -11.68
C PHE A 81 -4.76 -4.50 -10.50
N ALA A 82 -5.29 -3.28 -10.70
CA ALA A 82 -5.57 -2.35 -9.61
C ALA A 82 -6.58 -2.92 -8.61
N MET A 83 -7.66 -3.53 -9.11
CA MET A 83 -8.64 -4.23 -8.26
C MET A 83 -8.02 -5.36 -7.45
N ALA A 84 -7.29 -6.26 -8.12
CA ALA A 84 -6.70 -7.42 -7.48
C ALA A 84 -5.65 -6.99 -6.45
N ASN A 85 -4.77 -6.06 -6.81
CA ASN A 85 -3.71 -5.55 -5.95
C ASN A 85 -4.29 -4.86 -4.70
N ALA A 86 -5.34 -4.06 -4.84
CA ALA A 86 -6.02 -3.46 -3.69
C ALA A 86 -6.51 -4.52 -2.69
N GLY A 87 -7.14 -5.59 -3.19
CA GLY A 87 -7.59 -6.70 -2.33
C GLY A 87 -6.44 -7.43 -1.63
N VAL A 88 -5.37 -7.73 -2.38
CA VAL A 88 -4.17 -8.40 -1.83
C VAL A 88 -3.49 -7.55 -0.76
N MET A 89 -3.34 -6.24 -1.00
CA MET A 89 -2.74 -5.33 -0.02
C MET A 89 -3.60 -5.17 1.24
N VAL A 90 -4.92 -5.10 1.12
CA VAL A 90 -5.81 -5.12 2.29
C VAL A 90 -5.63 -6.40 3.09
N ALA A 91 -5.59 -7.56 2.42
CA ALA A 91 -5.36 -8.84 3.08
C ALA A 91 -3.98 -8.89 3.78
N PHE A 92 -2.94 -8.33 3.15
CA PHE A 92 -1.61 -8.20 3.76
C PHE A 92 -1.64 -7.38 5.06
N PHE A 93 -2.24 -6.19 5.04
CA PHE A 93 -2.33 -5.35 6.25
C PHE A 93 -3.17 -6.01 7.34
N VAL A 94 -4.28 -6.67 7.01
CA VAL A 94 -5.07 -7.43 7.99
C VAL A 94 -4.26 -8.57 8.58
N ALA A 95 -3.54 -9.33 7.76
CA ALA A 95 -2.68 -10.41 8.23
C ALA A 95 -1.59 -9.90 9.17
N MET A 96 -0.97 -8.77 8.84
CA MET A 96 0.03 -8.11 9.70
C MET A 96 -0.54 -7.83 11.09
N PHE A 97 -1.76 -7.29 11.17
CA PHE A 97 -2.47 -6.98 12.43
C PHE A 97 -2.91 -8.19 13.25
N ILE A 98 -2.88 -9.39 12.67
CA ILE A 98 -3.20 -10.65 13.36
C ILE A 98 -1.92 -11.39 13.76
N VAL A 99 -0.95 -11.44 12.86
CA VAL A 99 0.23 -12.32 12.99
C VAL A 99 1.30 -11.68 13.88
N LEU A 100 1.60 -10.38 13.72
CA LEU A 100 2.69 -9.75 14.47
C LEU A 100 2.39 -9.66 15.98
N PRO A 101 1.18 -9.29 16.44
CA PRO A 101 0.88 -9.28 17.87
C PRO A 101 1.00 -10.66 18.53
N ALA A 102 0.75 -11.74 17.78
CA ALA A 102 0.94 -13.10 18.29
C ALA A 102 2.41 -13.44 18.60
N GLN A 103 3.36 -12.64 18.11
CA GLN A 103 4.80 -12.74 18.39
C GLN A 103 5.29 -11.69 19.40
N GLY A 104 4.38 -10.94 20.02
CA GLY A 104 4.72 -9.89 20.98
C GLY A 104 5.09 -8.54 20.34
N TYR A 105 4.86 -8.36 19.03
CA TYR A 105 5.05 -7.08 18.36
C TYR A 105 3.85 -6.16 18.64
N GLU A 106 4.12 -5.00 19.23
CA GLU A 106 3.08 -3.99 19.47
C GLU A 106 2.85 -3.16 18.22
N LEU A 107 1.71 -3.37 17.56
CA LEU A 107 1.32 -2.57 16.42
C LEU A 107 0.73 -1.22 16.85
N PRO A 108 0.87 -0.18 16.01
CA PRO A 108 0.10 1.04 16.18
C PRO A 108 -1.40 0.75 16.24
N GLY A 109 -2.15 1.61 16.92
CA GLY A 109 -3.61 1.48 17.02
C GLY A 109 -4.28 1.35 15.65
N VAL A 110 -5.48 0.77 15.62
CA VAL A 110 -6.24 0.48 14.37
C VAL A 110 -6.44 1.71 13.46
N THR A 111 -6.37 2.92 14.01
CA THR A 111 -6.41 4.18 13.25
C THR A 111 -5.25 4.32 12.26
N TRP A 112 -4.11 3.67 12.49
CA TRP A 112 -2.98 3.62 11.58
C TRP A 112 -3.31 2.91 10.26
N LEU A 113 -4.34 2.06 10.24
CA LEU A 113 -4.83 1.43 9.01
C LEU A 113 -5.65 2.38 8.12
N ILE A 114 -6.05 3.56 8.61
CA ILE A 114 -6.90 4.47 7.83
C ILE A 114 -6.22 4.89 6.52
N PRO A 115 -4.99 5.45 6.50
CA PRO A 115 -4.33 5.82 5.26
C PRO A 115 -4.19 4.66 4.25
N PRO A 116 -3.64 3.48 4.60
CA PRO A 116 -3.51 2.40 3.63
C PRO A 116 -4.86 1.89 3.13
N LEU A 117 -5.90 1.82 3.98
CA LEU A 117 -7.23 1.39 3.54
C LEU A 117 -7.90 2.41 2.61
N VAL A 118 -7.69 3.72 2.82
CA VAL A 118 -8.18 4.76 1.89
C VAL A 118 -7.47 4.64 0.55
N LEU A 119 -6.15 4.45 0.55
CA LEU A 119 -5.36 4.26 -0.67
C LEU A 119 -5.80 3.02 -1.44
N MET A 120 -5.99 1.89 -0.75
CA MET A 120 -6.44 0.65 -1.37
C MET A 120 -7.90 0.74 -1.83
N GLY A 121 -8.76 1.42 -1.07
CA GLY A 121 -10.14 1.69 -1.47
C GLY A 121 -10.19 2.52 -2.76
N GLY A 122 -9.35 3.54 -2.87
CA GLY A 122 -9.24 4.36 -4.07
C GLY A 122 -8.65 3.58 -5.26
N LEU A 123 -7.59 2.80 -5.05
CA LEU A 123 -7.00 1.94 -6.08
C LEU A 123 -8.01 0.87 -6.56
N GLY A 124 -8.70 0.21 -5.64
CA GLY A 124 -9.71 -0.81 -5.96
C GLY A 124 -10.89 -0.21 -6.72
N THR A 125 -11.38 0.96 -6.29
CA THR A 125 -12.45 1.71 -6.98
C THR A 125 -12.00 2.14 -8.38
N SER A 126 -10.75 2.60 -8.52
CA SER A 126 -10.18 2.98 -9.83
C SER A 126 -10.17 1.81 -10.80
N GLY A 127 -9.76 0.63 -10.34
CA GLY A 127 -9.79 -0.58 -11.14
C GLY A 127 -11.21 -1.00 -11.49
N PHE A 128 -12.13 -0.98 -10.53
CA PHE A 128 -13.52 -1.38 -10.75
C PHE A 128 -14.22 -0.54 -11.82
N LEU A 129 -13.98 0.77 -11.83
CA LEU A 129 -14.59 1.69 -12.79
C LEU A 129 -14.02 1.57 -14.22
N HIS A 130 -12.85 0.95 -14.39
CA HIS A 130 -12.13 0.86 -15.68
C HIS A 130 -11.92 -0.59 -16.17
N LYS A 131 -12.43 -1.59 -15.43
CA LYS A 131 -12.18 -3.02 -15.69
C LYS A 131 -12.71 -3.54 -17.03
N ASP A 132 -13.76 -2.90 -17.56
CA ASP A 132 -14.45 -3.33 -18.78
C ASP A 132 -13.91 -2.62 -20.04
N GLY A 133 -12.96 -1.69 -19.90
CA GLY A 133 -12.49 -0.81 -20.98
C GLY A 133 -13.48 0.35 -21.24
N GLU A 134 -13.10 1.30 -22.11
CA GLU A 134 -14.08 2.25 -22.66
C GLU A 134 -15.15 1.44 -23.39
N ALA A 135 -16.41 1.57 -22.96
CA ALA A 135 -17.53 1.04 -23.73
C ALA A 135 -17.43 1.59 -25.16
N PRO A 136 -17.65 0.78 -26.21
CA PRO A 136 -17.65 1.31 -27.56
C PRO A 136 -18.62 2.48 -27.58
N ALA A 137 -18.11 3.66 -27.95
CA ALA A 137 -18.93 4.84 -28.15
C ALA A 137 -20.11 4.40 -29.01
N ALA A 138 -21.32 4.49 -28.48
CA ALA A 138 -22.51 4.23 -29.26
C ALA A 138 -22.43 5.17 -30.47
N GLU A 139 -22.14 4.61 -31.65
CA GLU A 139 -22.13 5.34 -32.91
C GLU A 139 -23.50 6.02 -33.04
N ALA A 140 -23.48 7.36 -33.04
CA ALA A 140 -24.63 8.21 -33.28
C ALA A 140 -24.68 8.62 -34.75
#